data_AF-A0A7C5HHM6-F1
#
_entry.id   AF-A0A7C5HHM6-F1
#
_cell.length_a   1.000
_cell.length_b   1.000
_cell.length_c   1.000
_cell.angle_alpha   90.00
_cell.angle_beta   90.00
_cell.angle_gamma   90.00
#
_symmetry.space_group_name_H-M   'P 1'
#
loop_
_entity.id
_entity.type
_entity.pdbx_description
1 polymer ?
#
loop_
_entity_poly.entity_id
_entity_poly.type
_entity_poly.pdbx_seq_one_letter_code
_entity_poly.pdbx_strand_id
1 'polypeptide(L)' 'MIDLEIQVQSEPVTRKFRIRKEVSEMLDLYVKAAQEKSKGADESLVLEAILRNHFKRDKGFKAWMQSRDAQRQAGP' A
#
# COMPACT_ATOMS: atom_id res chain seq x y z
N MET A 1 -0.50 6.77 -23.30
CA MET A 1 -1.21 7.57 -22.29
C MET A 1 -1.82 6.59 -21.31
N ILE A 2 -1.43 6.63 -20.04
CA ILE A 2 -2.05 5.78 -19.02
C ILE A 2 -3.24 6.58 -18.48
N ASP A 3 -4.45 6.20 -18.88
CA ASP A 3 -5.67 6.66 -18.24
C ASP A 3 -5.74 6.05 -16.84
N LEU A 4 -5.79 6.92 -15.82
CA LEU A 4 -5.94 6.56 -14.43
C LEU A 4 -7.37 6.90 -14.02
N GLU A 5 -8.28 5.95 -14.18
CA GLU A 5 -9.61 6.02 -13.56
C GLU A 5 -9.46 5.82 -12.04
N ILE A 6 -9.42 6.92 -11.30
CA ILE A 6 -9.41 6.93 -9.84
C ILE A 6 -10.85 6.88 -9.37
N GLN A 7 -11.40 5.67 -9.20
CA GLN A 7 -12.65 5.50 -8.45
C GLN A 7 -12.35 5.63 -6.95
N VAL A 8 -12.69 6.79 -6.37
CA VAL A 8 -12.66 7.02 -4.92
C VAL A 8 -13.86 6.31 -4.30
N GLN A 9 -13.69 5.07 -3.85
CA GLN A 9 -14.78 4.26 -3.28
C GLN A 9 -14.69 3.99 -1.77
N SER A 10 -13.76 4.60 -1.04
CA SER A 10 -13.70 4.39 0.42
C SER A 10 -13.00 5.53 1.15
N GLU A 11 -13.55 5.95 2.28
CA GLU A 11 -12.95 6.97 3.15
C GLU A 11 -11.51 6.58 3.55
N PRO A 12 -10.58 7.53 3.60
CA PRO A 12 -9.21 7.26 4.02
C PRO A 12 -9.20 6.77 5.47
N VAL A 13 -8.57 5.61 5.70
CA VAL A 13 -8.44 5.02 7.04
C VAL A 13 -7.09 5.39 7.63
N THR A 14 -7.09 6.09 8.76
CA THR A 14 -5.85 6.35 9.51
C THR A 14 -5.43 5.11 10.30
N ARG A 15 -4.19 4.66 10.12
CA ARG A 15 -3.56 3.64 10.97
C ARG A 15 -2.30 4.19 11.63
N LYS A 16 -2.16 3.96 12.93
CA LYS A 16 -0.95 4.28 13.69
C LYS A 16 -0.16 3.01 13.94
N PHE A 17 1.13 3.01 13.63
CA PHE A 17 2.02 1.89 13.86
C PHE A 17 3.37 2.39 14.37
N ARG A 18 4.11 1.52 15.06
CA ARG A 18 5.49 1.79 15.48
C ARG A 18 6.42 1.09 14.50
N ILE A 19 7.41 1.81 13.99
CA ILE A 19 8.52 1.27 13.21
C ILE A 19 9.84 1.59 13.90
N ARG A 20 10.88 0.84 13.55
CA ARG A 20 12.22 1.12 14.03
C ARG A 20 12.75 2.41 13.41
N LYS A 21 13.66 3.07 14.12
CA LYS A 21 14.21 4.37 13.72
C LYS A 21 14.85 4.29 12.33
N GLU A 22 15.66 3.27 12.09
CA GLU A 22 16.35 3.06 10.82
C GLU A 22 15.38 2.89 9.64
N VAL A 23 14.19 2.32 9.87
CA VAL A 23 13.15 2.18 8.84
C VAL A 23 12.46 3.51 8.59
N SER A 24 12.24 4.30 9.63
CA SER A 24 11.65 5.64 9.51
C SER A 24 12.54 6.57 8.68
N GLU A 25 13.85 6.59 8.95
CA GLU A 25 14.81 7.41 8.21
C GLU A 25 14.87 7.02 6.72
N MET A 26 14.79 5.72 6.42
CA MET A 26 14.71 5.23 5.05
C MET A 26 13.40 5.62 4.35
N LEU A 27 12.29 5.64 5.09
CA LEU A 27 11.00 6.11 4.56
C LEU A 27 11.06 7.60 4.20
N ASP A 28 11.68 8.43 5.04
CA ASP A 28 11.85 9.87 4.77
C ASP A 28 12.64 10.11 3.48
N LEU A 29 13.69 9.31 3.22
CA LEU A 29 14.44 9.36 1.97
C LEU A 29 13.59 8.96 0.76
N TYR A 30 12.75 7.94 0.92
CA TYR A 30 11.80 7.52 -0.12
C TYR A 30 10.79 8.62 -0.45
N VAL A 31 10.28 9.31 0.57
CA VAL A 31 9.34 10.43 0.39
C VAL A 31 10.00 11.58 -0.36
N LYS A 32 11.22 11.96 0.02
CA LYS A 32 12.00 12.98 -0.71
C LYS A 32 12.18 12.60 -2.18
N ALA A 33 12.60 11.36 -2.46
CA ALA A 33 12.76 10.89 -3.84
C ALA A 33 11.44 10.86 -4.64
N ALA A 34 10.31 10.60 -3.99
CA ALA A 34 9.00 10.67 -4.62
C ALA A 34 8.57 12.11 -4.92
N GLN A 35 8.86 13.04 -4.02
CA GLN A 35 8.57 14.47 -4.17
C GLN A 35 9.32 15.10 -5.35
N GLU A 36 10.56 14.65 -5.62
CA GLU A 36 11.32 15.08 -6.80
C GLU A 36 10.61 14.72 -8.12
N LYS A 37 9.85 13.63 -8.15
CA LYS A 37 9.14 13.13 -9.34
C LYS A 37 7.69 13.59 -9.42
N SER A 38 7.05 13.81 -8.28
CA SER A 38 5.65 14.19 -8.18
C SER A 38 5.46 15.22 -7.06
N LYS A 39 5.19 16.47 -7.46
CA LYS A 39 4.90 17.55 -6.52
C LYS A 39 3.60 17.22 -5.77
N GLY A 40 3.70 17.03 -4.46
CA GLY A 40 2.57 16.66 -3.59
C GLY A 40 2.60 15.22 -3.07
N ALA A 41 3.65 14.44 -3.35
CA ALA A 41 3.85 13.16 -2.69
C ALA A 41 4.10 13.36 -1.18
N ASP A 42 3.32 12.68 -0.34
CA ASP A 42 3.46 12.65 1.11
C ASP A 42 3.75 11.22 1.61
N GLU A 43 3.98 11.08 2.91
CA GLU A 43 4.27 9.80 3.57
C GLU A 43 3.17 8.76 3.31
N SER A 44 1.91 9.20 3.31
CA SER A 44 0.75 8.33 3.15
C SER A 44 0.71 7.73 1.75
N LEU A 45 0.89 8.56 0.73
CA LEU A 45 0.89 8.16 -0.68
C LEU A 45 2.07 7.24 -1.00
N VAL A 46 3.25 7.53 -0.46
CA VAL A 46 4.45 6.72 -0.64
C VAL A 46 4.29 5.36 0.04
N LEU A 47 3.81 5.35 1.28
CA LEU A 47 3.57 4.10 2.01
C LEU A 47 2.50 3.26 1.32
N GLU A 48 1.42 3.87 0.85
CA GLU A 48 0.38 3.18 0.10
C GLU A 48 0.94 2.55 -1.18
N ALA A 49 1.77 3.27 -1.94
CA ALA A 49 2.40 2.74 -3.14
C ALA A 49 3.31 1.55 -2.85
N ILE A 50 4.11 1.63 -1.77
CA ILE A 50 4.97 0.53 -1.30
C ILE A 50 4.12 -0.69 -0.94
N LEU A 51 3.08 -0.51 -0.14
CA LEU A 51 2.19 -1.59 0.30
C LEU A 51 1.46 -2.23 -0.88
N ARG A 52 0.86 -1.43 -1.78
CA ARG A 52 0.19 -1.94 -2.99
C ARG A 52 1.15 -2.73 -3.86
N ASN A 53 2.38 -2.24 -4.06
CA ASN A 53 3.39 -2.96 -4.82
C ASN A 53 3.77 -4.29 -4.15
N HIS A 54 3.93 -4.29 -2.83
CA HIS A 54 4.23 -5.49 -2.06
C HIS A 54 3.10 -6.52 -2.14
N PHE A 55 1.85 -6.14 -1.88
CA PHE A 55 0.68 -7.02 -1.99
C PHE A 55 0.52 -7.62 -3.38
N LYS A 56 0.83 -6.84 -4.44
CA LYS A 56 0.81 -7.31 -5.82
C LYS A 56 1.90 -8.34 -6.13
N ARG A 57 3.01 -8.39 -5.38
CA ARG A 57 4.15 -9.27 -5.67
C ARG A 57 4.25 -10.46 -4.70
N ASP A 58 3.68 -10.35 -3.51
CA ASP A 58 3.71 -11.40 -2.51
C ASP A 58 2.79 -12.57 -2.90
N LYS A 59 3.39 -13.65 -3.41
CA LYS A 59 2.68 -14.87 -3.78
C LYS A 59 2.06 -15.58 -2.58
N GLY A 60 2.71 -15.54 -1.42
CA GLY A 60 2.22 -16.16 -0.19
C GLY A 60 0.98 -15.45 0.32
N PHE A 61 1.02 -14.12 0.37
CA PHE A 61 -0.12 -13.31 0.73
C PHE A 61 -1.31 -13.50 -0.23
N LYS A 62 -1.05 -13.59 -1.54
CA LYS A 62 -2.10 -13.89 -2.53
C LYS A 62 -2.73 -15.26 -2.34
N ALA A 63 -1.92 -16.30 -2.14
CA ALA A 63 -2.42 -17.65 -1.91
C ALA A 63 -3.28 -17.72 -0.64
N TRP A 64 -2.84 -17.06 0.44
CA TRP A 64 -3.61 -16.95 1.68
C TRP A 64 -4.92 -16.16 1.49
N MET A 65 -4.92 -15.09 0.70
CA MET A 65 -6.12 -14.33 0.40
C MET A 65 -7.15 -15.18 -0.35
N GLN A 66 -6.71 -15.95 -1.35
CA GLN A 66 -7.56 -16.86 -2.12
C GLN A 66 -8.15 -17.98 -1.24
N SER A 67 -7.38 -18.57 -0.33
CA SER A 67 -7.90 -19.61 0.57
C SER A 67 -8.93 -19.05 1.55
N ARG A 68 -8.73 -17.83 2.04
CA ARG A 68 -9.69 -17.13 2.91
C ARG A 68 -11.00 -16.82 2.17
N ASP A 69 -10.93 -16.38 0.93
CA ASP A 69 -12.12 -16.07 0.13
C ASP A 69 -12.87 -17.35 -0.26
N ALA A 70 -12.16 -18.44 -0.55
CA ALA A 70 -12.76 -19.76 -0.76
C ALA A 70 -13.46 -20.29 0.50
N GLN A 71 -12.88 -20.10 1.68
CA GLN A 71 -13.51 -20.44 2.97
C GLN A 71 -14.73 -19.57 3.28
N ARG A 72 -14.73 -18.29 2.89
CA ARG A 72 -15.90 -17.41 3.04
C ARG A 72 -17.04 -17.75 2.08
N GLN A 73 -16.72 -18.21 0.87
CA GLN A 73 -17.72 -18.65 -0.11
C GLN A 73 -18.26 -20.06 0.19
N ALA A 74 -17.51 -20.85 0.97
CA ALA A 74 -17.92 -22.17 1.46
C ALA A 74 -18.59 -22.13 2.86
N GLY A 75 -19.14 -20.97 3.27
CA GLY A 75 -19.96 -20.87 4.50
C GLY A 75 -21.26 -21.70 4.41
N PRO A 76 -21.85 -22.08 5.56
CA PRO A 76 -22.65 -23.29 5.81
C PRO A 76 -23.85 -23.55 4.88
#